data_AF-A0A3L8DHR2-F1
#
_entry.id   AF-A0A3L8DHR2-F1
#
_cell.length_a   1.000
_cell.length_b   1.000
_cell.length_c   1.000
_cell.angle_alpha   90.00
_cell.angle_beta   90.00
_cell.angle_gamma   90.00
#
_symmetry.space_group_name_H-M   'P 1'
#
loop_
_entity.id
_entity.type
_entity.pdbx_description
1 polymer ?
#
loop_
_entity_poly.entity_id
_entity_poly.type
_entity_poly.pdbx_seq_one_letter_code
_entity_poly.pdbx_strand_id
1 'polypeptide(L)'
;MENLTREQEVVYHSATHCHICEEPFAQDETRVRDHCHLTGRYRGPAHSNCNLNYKESYTIPIVFHNLFGYDSHFIIKELASNFKGTIALLPITKEKYISFTKNVNEADIVFRNHVKLRFIDSLRFLSSSLDKLASFLSKDKLNIVRSEFSNLSIEDFDLLARKGVFPYEYMECVEKLQDTRLPSRESFYGSLTGDTISESDYAHAENIWQRFAIQTLGEYSDLYLKTDVLLLADIFENFRDSCITSYGLDATYYYTLPGFTWDAMLKHTRINFELLTDIDMVMFIERGIRGGLIQCSNRYVRAKNTWSHFQWVDDVSDFDVNAIAPDSSTGYILEVDLEYPQHLHDAHTDLPFCPTRDKSPGKRQDKLLATLYDKERYVIHYRNLQQCTRHGLRITKIHRVLQFAQSAWLRRYIELNTQFRMHATNYCEKNLYKLMNNVVFGKTMENVRNHMDVKLVTKWNGRYGAEALIAKPNFHSWSVFSENLVAIELRKLQVKFNKPIYVVGFCEDYKRVVINARHELILIRSCNDNNSLLGDSALEPKIELLKIQWRMPHVLLNEVNKLSMLRALESERYLSMTFRSWDLYEFPLVQSTTKHSWTVKAATQLEKPRYVIFALQTG
;
A
#
# COMPACT_ATOMS: atom_id res chain seq x y z
N MET A 1 24.16 24.64 27.64
CA MET A 1 22.69 24.67 27.58
C MET A 1 22.26 26.06 28.00
N GLU A 2 21.22 26.60 27.38
CA GLU A 2 20.69 27.91 27.77
C GLU A 2 20.06 27.82 29.16
N ASN A 3 20.13 28.90 29.94
CA ASN A 3 19.40 29.00 31.20
C ASN A 3 17.91 29.21 30.90
N LEU A 4 17.05 28.59 31.71
CA LEU A 4 15.60 28.77 31.59
C LEU A 4 15.20 30.23 31.85
N THR A 5 14.24 30.72 31.09
CA THR A 5 13.58 31.99 31.39
C THR A 5 12.69 31.83 32.64
N ARG A 6 12.31 32.95 33.28
CA ARG A 6 11.42 32.90 34.46
C ARG A 6 10.10 32.18 34.17
N GLU A 7 9.54 32.38 32.98
CA GLU A 7 8.31 31.70 32.55
C GLU A 7 8.51 30.19 32.41
N GLN A 8 9.63 29.77 31.80
CA GLN A 8 9.96 28.35 31.65
C GLN A 8 10.20 27.67 33.00
N GLU A 9 10.79 28.38 33.96
CA GLU A 9 11.02 27.88 35.31
C GLU A 9 9.69 27.62 36.04
N VAL A 10 8.72 28.54 35.91
CA VAL A 10 7.36 28.36 36.45
C VAL A 10 6.69 27.14 35.83
N VAL A 11 6.73 27.02 34.49
CA VAL A 11 6.15 25.87 33.78
C VAL A 11 6.81 24.56 34.19
N TYR A 12 8.14 24.54 34.35
CA TYR A 12 8.88 23.36 34.82
C TYR A 12 8.43 22.93 36.22
N HIS A 13 8.30 23.86 37.16
CA HIS A 13 7.89 23.55 38.54
C HIS A 13 6.41 23.15 38.65
N SER A 14 5.52 23.72 37.84
CA SER A 14 4.09 23.38 37.84
C SER A 14 3.72 22.19 36.96
N ALA A 15 4.65 21.66 36.16
CA ALA A 15 4.35 20.57 35.24
C ALA A 15 4.02 19.27 35.96
N THR A 16 2.87 18.71 35.60
CA THR A 16 2.35 17.43 36.13
C THR A 16 2.71 16.24 35.26
N HIS A 17 3.10 16.46 34.00
CA HIS A 17 3.38 15.41 33.02
C HIS A 17 4.72 15.62 32.33
N CYS A 18 5.37 14.51 31.97
CA CYS A 18 6.58 14.48 31.17
C CYS A 18 6.26 14.85 29.72
N HIS A 19 6.98 15.82 29.14
CA HIS A 19 6.74 16.24 27.75
C HIS A 19 7.17 15.19 26.69
N ILE A 20 7.98 14.20 27.07
CA ILE A 20 8.50 13.16 26.16
C ILE A 20 7.53 11.98 26.03
N CYS A 21 7.08 11.44 27.18
CA CYS A 21 6.22 10.26 27.20
C CYS A 21 4.75 10.59 27.51
N GLU A 22 4.45 11.85 27.82
CA GLU A 22 3.10 12.35 28.14
C GLU A 22 2.46 11.71 29.38
N GLU A 23 3.23 10.97 30.19
CA GLU A 23 2.78 10.33 31.42
C GLU A 23 2.99 11.26 32.64
N PRO A 24 2.15 11.14 33.68
CA PRO A 24 2.25 11.96 34.88
C PRO A 24 3.52 11.63 35.69
N PHE A 25 4.09 12.65 36.32
CA PHE A 25 5.18 12.47 37.28
C PHE A 25 4.66 11.87 38.58
N ALA A 26 5.32 10.82 39.08
CA ALA A 26 5.06 10.34 40.44
C ALA A 26 5.53 11.36 41.50
N GLN A 27 5.00 11.26 42.71
CA GLN A 27 5.24 12.25 43.79
C GLN A 27 6.72 12.30 44.25
N ASP A 28 7.45 11.23 43.97
CA ASP A 28 8.82 10.90 44.36
C ASP A 28 9.78 10.82 43.15
N GLU A 29 9.29 11.08 41.93
CA GLU A 29 10.12 11.07 40.73
C GLU A 29 10.89 12.39 40.52
N THR A 30 12.17 12.27 40.18
CA THR A 30 13.01 13.42 39.86
C THR A 30 12.70 13.93 38.45
N ARG A 31 12.13 15.13 38.36
CA ARG A 31 11.95 15.88 37.11
C ARG A 31 13.29 16.41 36.63
N VAL A 32 13.62 16.22 35.36
CA VAL A 32 14.83 16.79 34.74
C VAL A 32 14.47 17.76 33.63
N ARG A 33 15.41 18.65 33.28
CA ARG A 33 15.25 19.65 32.23
C ARG A 33 15.82 19.11 30.93
N ASP A 34 14.96 18.80 29.96
CA ASP A 34 15.40 18.42 28.62
C ASP A 34 15.75 19.66 27.80
N HIS A 35 16.85 19.58 27.06
CA HIS A 35 17.32 20.63 26.17
C HIS A 35 17.70 20.03 24.82
N CYS A 36 17.46 20.80 23.76
CA CYS A 36 18.00 20.48 22.45
C CYS A 36 19.53 20.50 22.48
N HIS A 37 20.19 19.40 22.12
CA HIS A 37 21.66 19.33 22.11
C HIS A 37 22.26 20.09 20.91
N LEU A 38 21.47 20.38 19.87
CA LEU A 38 21.88 21.21 18.73
C LEU A 38 21.78 22.70 19.03
N THR A 39 20.63 23.16 19.54
CA THR A 39 20.36 24.61 19.73
C THR A 39 20.56 25.08 21.16
N GLY A 40 20.69 24.18 22.12
CA GLY A 40 20.78 24.50 23.55
C GLY A 40 19.46 24.91 24.21
N ARG A 41 18.38 25.04 23.45
CA ARG A 41 17.06 25.53 23.91
C ARG A 41 16.35 24.50 24.78
N TYR A 42 15.73 24.98 25.86
CA TYR A 42 14.87 24.17 26.73
C TYR A 42 13.63 23.66 25.98
N ARG A 43 13.36 22.35 26.09
CA ARG A 43 12.20 21.69 25.45
C ARG A 43 11.06 21.47 26.43
N GLY A 44 11.39 21.00 27.64
CA GLY A 44 10.36 20.73 28.63
C GLY A 44 10.84 19.86 29.81
N PRO A 45 9.95 19.66 30.79
CA PRO A 45 10.18 18.77 31.91
C PRO A 45 10.08 17.31 31.43
N ALA A 46 11.02 16.47 31.85
CA ALA A 46 11.04 15.06 31.47
C ALA A 46 11.33 14.16 32.68
N HIS A 47 10.94 12.88 32.59
CA HIS A 47 11.48 11.86 33.49
C HIS A 47 12.98 11.72 33.24
N SER A 48 13.78 11.49 34.28
CA SER A 48 15.21 11.24 34.14
C SER A 48 15.50 10.14 33.11
N ASN A 49 14.75 9.03 33.17
CA ASN A 49 14.91 7.94 32.22
C ASN A 49 14.45 8.29 30.79
N CYS A 50 13.35 9.06 30.65
CA CYS A 50 12.92 9.53 29.33
C CYS A 50 13.98 10.41 28.68
N ASN A 51 14.54 11.37 29.43
CA ASN A 51 15.58 12.27 28.97
C ASN A 51 16.84 11.52 28.53
N LEU A 52 17.29 10.54 29.32
CA LEU A 52 18.46 9.71 28.97
C LEU A 52 18.23 8.87 27.70
N ASN A 53 16.99 8.42 27.47
CA ASN A 53 16.63 7.63 26.30
C ASN A 53 16.23 8.48 25.08
N TYR A 54 16.04 9.79 25.26
CA TYR A 54 15.67 10.72 24.20
C TYR A 54 16.87 11.00 23.30
N LYS A 55 17.04 10.15 22.29
CA LYS A 55 18.15 10.26 21.35
C LYS A 55 17.82 11.25 20.26
N GLU A 56 18.65 12.28 20.14
CA GLU A 56 18.60 13.16 18.98
C GLU A 56 19.02 12.42 17.70
N SER A 57 18.28 12.66 16.63
CA SER A 57 18.60 12.15 15.30
C SER A 57 19.44 13.17 14.55
N TYR A 58 20.70 12.83 14.26
CA TYR A 58 21.56 13.57 13.33
C TYR A 58 21.31 13.16 11.87
N THR A 59 20.05 12.82 11.56
CA THR A 59 19.65 12.33 10.24
C THR A 59 18.96 13.45 9.48
N ILE A 60 19.49 13.80 8.32
CA ILE A 60 18.87 14.73 7.39
C ILE A 60 18.15 13.89 6.32
N PRO A 61 16.80 13.95 6.27
CA PRO A 61 16.04 13.28 5.23
C PRO A 61 16.20 14.02 3.90
N ILE A 62 16.51 13.29 2.83
CA ILE A 62 16.56 13.79 1.46
C ILE A 62 15.44 13.09 0.70
N VAL A 63 14.46 13.87 0.24
CA VAL A 63 13.24 13.35 -0.36
C VAL A 63 13.35 13.38 -1.88
N PHE A 64 13.12 12.24 -2.50
CA PHE A 64 12.98 12.09 -3.95
C PHE A 64 11.58 11.58 -4.26
N HIS A 65 11.12 11.74 -5.50
CA HIS A 65 9.88 11.12 -5.97
C HIS A 65 10.22 10.00 -6.94
N ASN A 66 9.86 8.75 -6.60
CA ASN A 66 10.17 7.54 -7.37
C ASN A 66 11.67 7.14 -7.39
N LEU A 67 12.40 7.41 -6.30
CA LEU A 67 13.81 7.04 -6.15
C LEU A 67 14.07 5.54 -6.29
N PHE A 68 13.07 4.71 -5.98
CA PHE A 68 13.13 3.27 -6.01
C PHE A 68 13.57 2.67 -7.37
N GLY A 69 13.43 3.45 -8.46
CA GLY A 69 13.85 3.08 -9.80
C GLY A 69 15.36 3.13 -10.04
N TYR A 70 15.72 3.25 -11.31
CA TYR A 70 17.12 3.21 -11.78
C TYR A 70 17.99 4.33 -11.21
N ASP A 71 17.39 5.46 -10.86
CA ASP A 71 18.08 6.68 -10.43
C ASP A 71 18.92 6.49 -9.16
N SER A 72 18.48 5.60 -8.27
CA SER A 72 19.24 5.31 -7.05
C SER A 72 20.66 4.79 -7.32
N HIS A 73 20.89 4.09 -8.43
CA HIS A 73 22.19 3.49 -8.73
C HIS A 73 23.27 4.51 -9.06
N PHE A 74 22.95 5.54 -9.86
CA PHE A 74 23.93 6.57 -10.20
C PHE A 74 24.30 7.40 -8.96
N ILE A 75 23.30 7.74 -8.14
CA ILE A 75 23.51 8.48 -6.89
C ILE A 75 24.38 7.66 -5.93
N ILE A 76 24.04 6.39 -5.74
CA ILE A 76 24.81 5.48 -4.86
C ILE A 76 26.24 5.34 -5.37
N LYS A 77 26.44 5.17 -6.69
CA LYS A 77 27.77 5.04 -7.30
C LYS A 77 28.64 6.26 -6.98
N GLU A 78 28.09 7.44 -7.18
CA GLU A 78 28.79 8.71 -6.96
C GLU A 78 29.10 8.92 -5.46
N LEU A 79 28.09 8.72 -4.60
CA LEU A 79 28.24 8.81 -3.15
C LEU A 79 29.22 7.77 -2.57
N ALA A 80 29.33 6.60 -3.17
CA ALA A 80 30.22 5.53 -2.71
C ALA A 80 31.68 5.79 -3.14
N SER A 81 31.87 6.35 -4.33
CA SER A 81 33.20 6.48 -4.95
C SER A 81 33.89 7.79 -4.58
N ASN A 82 33.15 8.90 -4.59
CA ASN A 82 33.73 10.25 -4.54
C ASN A 82 33.62 10.92 -3.17
N PHE A 83 32.79 10.39 -2.27
CA PHE A 83 32.59 10.94 -0.93
C PHE A 83 33.04 9.95 0.15
N LYS A 84 33.80 10.41 1.14
CA LYS A 84 34.21 9.58 2.29
C LYS A 84 32.99 9.13 3.13
N GLY A 85 33.13 8.00 3.82
CA GLY A 85 32.11 7.44 4.70
C GLY A 85 31.29 6.32 4.06
N THR A 86 30.56 5.56 4.88
CA THR A 86 29.88 4.32 4.48
C THR A 86 28.45 4.55 4.04
N ILE A 87 27.96 3.72 3.11
CA ILE A 87 26.55 3.69 2.71
C ILE A 87 25.88 2.47 3.33
N ALA A 88 24.78 2.70 4.06
CA ALA A 88 23.89 1.66 4.54
C ALA A 88 22.69 1.53 3.59
N LEU A 89 22.36 0.30 3.19
CA LEU A 89 21.22 0.01 2.31
C LEU A 89 20.06 -0.61 3.08
N LEU A 90 18.84 -0.32 2.64
CA LEU A 90 17.63 -1.06 2.99
C LEU A 90 17.07 -1.74 1.70
N PRO A 91 17.57 -2.92 1.33
CA PRO A 91 17.27 -3.55 0.03
C PRO A 91 15.93 -4.29 0.00
N ILE A 92 15.28 -4.28 -1.17
CA ILE A 92 14.22 -5.23 -1.56
C ILE A 92 14.82 -6.33 -2.45
N THR A 93 15.54 -5.91 -3.50
CA THR A 93 16.33 -6.78 -4.38
C THR A 93 17.77 -6.25 -4.45
N LYS A 94 18.66 -6.94 -5.16
CA LYS A 94 20.03 -6.44 -5.38
C LYS A 94 20.10 -5.12 -6.13
N GLU A 95 19.02 -4.75 -6.83
CA GLU A 95 18.93 -3.58 -7.71
C GLU A 95 17.80 -2.63 -7.28
N LYS A 96 17.07 -2.93 -6.20
CA LYS A 96 15.94 -2.13 -5.77
C LYS A 96 16.01 -1.92 -4.28
N TYR A 97 16.11 -0.66 -3.87
CA TYR A 97 16.33 -0.27 -2.48
C TYR A 97 15.15 0.57 -1.98
N ILE A 98 14.62 0.25 -0.80
CA ILE A 98 13.61 1.08 -0.12
C ILE A 98 14.21 2.44 0.21
N SER A 99 15.46 2.44 0.68
CA SER A 99 16.21 3.63 1.07
C SER A 99 17.68 3.28 1.15
N PHE A 100 18.53 4.30 1.05
CA PHE A 100 19.93 4.21 1.42
C PHE A 100 20.31 5.41 2.28
N THR A 101 21.33 5.24 3.12
CA THR A 101 21.81 6.26 4.05
C THR A 101 23.31 6.42 3.92
N LYS A 102 23.76 7.63 3.56
CA LYS A 102 25.17 7.99 3.57
C LYS A 102 25.55 8.47 4.97
N ASN A 103 26.53 7.82 5.58
CA ASN A 103 27.13 8.29 6.82
C ASN A 103 28.28 9.21 6.44
N VAL A 104 28.19 10.48 6.82
CA VAL A 104 29.22 11.48 6.56
C VAL A 104 30.23 11.39 7.71
N ASN A 105 31.44 10.96 7.38
CA ASN A 105 32.55 10.90 8.33
C ASN A 105 33.44 12.12 8.10
N GLU A 106 33.15 13.22 8.77
CA GLU A 106 34.11 14.32 8.90
C GLU A 106 35.02 14.06 10.11
N ALA A 107 36.29 14.45 9.97
CA ALA A 107 37.33 14.22 10.95
C ALA A 107 37.29 15.22 12.13
N ASP A 108 36.22 16.01 12.27
CA ASP A 108 36.16 17.06 13.27
C ASP A 108 35.73 16.52 14.64
N ILE A 109 36.71 16.55 15.55
CA ILE A 109 36.68 16.03 16.93
C ILE A 109 35.62 16.76 17.80
N VAL A 110 35.15 17.93 17.36
CA VAL A 110 34.20 18.79 18.11
C VAL A 110 32.76 18.29 17.98
N PHE A 111 32.38 17.74 16.81
CA PHE A 111 31.06 17.13 16.61
C PHE A 111 31.22 15.60 16.57
N ARG A 112 31.23 14.97 17.75
CA ARG A 112 31.26 13.49 17.91
C ARG A 112 30.10 12.73 17.24
N ASN A 113 29.22 13.41 16.51
CA ASN A 113 28.00 12.86 15.93
C ASN A 113 28.09 12.87 14.40
N HIS A 114 28.26 11.68 13.81
CA HIS A 114 28.25 11.49 12.36
C HIS A 114 26.88 11.85 11.78
N VAL A 115 26.83 12.91 10.95
CA VAL A 115 25.63 13.29 10.19
C VAL A 115 25.27 12.18 9.20
N LYS A 116 23.98 11.87 9.11
CA LYS A 116 23.44 10.83 8.23
C LYS A 116 22.52 11.46 7.20
N LEU A 117 22.87 11.35 5.93
CA LEU A 117 21.99 11.74 4.83
C LEU A 117 21.14 10.53 4.44
N ARG A 118 19.85 10.56 4.73
CA ARG A 118 18.92 9.45 4.47
C ARG A 118 18.06 9.78 3.27
N PHE A 119 18.19 9.01 2.21
CA PHE A 119 17.41 9.19 1.01
C PHE A 119 16.10 8.41 1.12
N ILE A 120 14.97 9.10 1.03
CA ILE A 120 13.63 8.53 1.12
C ILE A 120 12.82 8.82 -0.14
N ASP A 121 11.90 7.92 -0.44
CA ASP A 121 11.04 8.00 -1.63
C ASP A 121 9.64 8.44 -1.22
N SER A 122 9.25 9.66 -1.60
CA SER A 122 7.92 10.21 -1.36
C SER A 122 6.80 9.38 -2.00
N LEU A 123 7.06 8.63 -3.08
CA LEU A 123 6.06 7.74 -3.70
C LEU A 123 5.67 6.57 -2.77
N ARG A 124 6.54 6.22 -1.81
CA ARG A 124 6.26 5.23 -0.75
C ARG A 124 5.38 5.79 0.38
N PHE A 125 5.14 7.10 0.36
CA PHE A 125 4.21 7.79 1.24
C PHE A 125 2.92 8.18 0.52
N LEU A 126 3.08 8.76 -0.67
CA LEU A 126 2.02 9.29 -1.52
C LEU A 126 2.06 8.53 -2.84
N SER A 127 1.30 7.44 -2.96
CA SER A 127 1.33 6.53 -4.11
C SER A 127 0.59 7.08 -5.34
N SER A 128 1.01 8.25 -5.83
CA SER A 128 0.44 8.96 -6.98
C SER A 128 1.55 9.77 -7.66
N SER A 129 1.38 10.09 -8.95
CA SER A 129 2.31 10.97 -9.67
C SER A 129 2.36 12.37 -9.06
N LEU A 130 3.51 13.03 -9.19
CA LEU A 130 3.70 14.41 -8.74
C LEU A 130 2.65 15.36 -9.33
N ASP A 131 2.32 15.23 -10.61
CA ASP A 131 1.27 16.03 -11.27
C ASP A 131 -0.10 15.89 -10.58
N LYS A 132 -0.50 14.64 -10.33
CA LYS A 132 -1.75 14.37 -9.63
C LYS A 132 -1.71 14.84 -8.18
N LEU A 133 -0.56 14.84 -7.52
CA LEU A 133 -0.42 15.40 -6.17
C LEU A 133 -0.49 16.93 -6.17
N ALA A 134 0.18 17.59 -7.13
CA ALA A 134 0.16 19.03 -7.29
C ALA A 134 -1.26 19.55 -7.58
N SER A 135 -2.01 18.88 -8.46
CA SER A 135 -3.40 19.25 -8.77
C SER A 135 -4.38 19.15 -7.61
N PHE A 136 -4.08 18.38 -6.55
CA PHE A 136 -4.90 18.32 -5.34
C PHE A 136 -4.52 19.37 -4.31
N LEU A 137 -3.35 20.00 -4.44
CA LEU A 137 -2.89 21.01 -3.53
C LEU A 137 -3.46 22.36 -3.95
N SER A 138 -4.07 23.07 -3.01
CA SER A 138 -4.58 24.40 -3.27
C SER A 138 -3.42 25.40 -3.35
N LYS A 139 -3.55 26.42 -4.20
CA LYS A 139 -2.46 27.36 -4.50
C LYS A 139 -1.99 28.19 -3.29
N ASP A 140 -2.82 28.31 -2.26
CA ASP A 140 -2.50 28.91 -0.96
C ASP A 140 -1.54 28.05 -0.13
N LYS A 141 -1.42 26.76 -0.44
CA LYS A 141 -0.53 25.82 0.26
C LYS A 141 0.84 25.65 -0.41
N LEU A 142 1.08 26.34 -1.54
CA LEU A 142 2.35 26.37 -2.26
C LEU A 142 3.29 27.44 -1.70
N ASN A 143 3.66 27.32 -0.43
CA ASN A 143 4.42 28.34 0.29
C ASN A 143 5.86 28.44 -0.19
N ILE A 144 6.50 27.31 -0.47
CA ILE A 144 7.90 27.23 -0.88
C ILE A 144 8.04 27.73 -2.32
N VAL A 145 7.18 27.27 -3.24
CA VAL A 145 7.15 27.76 -4.62
C VAL A 145 6.89 29.28 -4.63
N ARG A 146 5.94 29.77 -3.82
CA ARG A 146 5.62 31.21 -3.75
C ARG A 146 6.74 32.04 -3.16
N SER A 147 7.48 31.50 -2.19
CA SER A 147 8.65 32.18 -1.62
C SER A 147 9.78 32.32 -2.63
N GLU A 148 10.03 31.29 -3.44
CA GLU A 148 11.09 31.32 -4.46
C GLU A 148 10.73 32.24 -5.63
N PHE A 149 9.45 32.28 -5.99
CA PHE A 149 8.94 33.09 -7.09
C PHE A 149 8.16 34.33 -6.61
N SER A 150 8.57 34.93 -5.49
CA SER A 150 7.86 36.05 -4.85
C SER A 150 7.71 37.29 -5.72
N ASN A 151 8.55 37.44 -6.74
CA ASN A 151 8.58 38.59 -7.65
C ASN A 151 7.68 38.40 -8.87
N LEU A 152 7.08 37.21 -9.07
CA LEU A 152 6.20 36.96 -10.20
C LEU A 152 4.80 37.54 -9.97
N SER A 153 4.13 37.87 -11.07
CA SER A 153 2.70 38.17 -11.05
C SER A 153 1.89 36.93 -10.65
N ILE A 154 0.65 37.11 -10.20
CA ILE A 154 -0.24 35.98 -9.85
C ILE A 154 -0.48 35.08 -11.08
N GLU A 155 -0.61 35.68 -12.27
CA GLU A 155 -0.81 34.95 -13.53
C GLU A 155 0.41 34.08 -13.88
N ASP A 156 1.62 34.62 -13.72
CA ASP A 156 2.84 33.87 -14.04
C ASP A 156 3.14 32.80 -12.99
N PHE A 157 2.87 33.08 -11.71
CA PHE A 157 2.93 32.08 -10.65
C PHE A 157 1.97 30.90 -10.93
N ASP A 158 0.77 31.20 -11.40
CA ASP A 158 -0.24 30.19 -11.71
C ASP A 158 0.20 29.22 -12.82
N LEU A 159 1.09 29.66 -13.72
CA LEU A 159 1.70 28.79 -14.72
C LEU A 159 2.65 27.76 -14.08
N LEU A 160 3.36 28.14 -13.01
CA LEU A 160 4.32 27.27 -12.31
C LEU A 160 3.67 26.42 -11.20
N ALA A 161 2.40 26.65 -10.88
CA ALA A 161 1.66 25.91 -9.86
C ALA A 161 1.21 24.50 -10.31
N ARG A 162 1.41 24.15 -11.60
CA ARG A 162 1.13 22.81 -12.16
C ARG A 162 2.41 22.17 -12.65
N LYS A 163 2.39 20.84 -12.79
CA LYS A 163 3.53 20.13 -13.36
C LYS A 163 3.72 20.51 -14.83
N GLY A 164 4.96 20.82 -15.21
CA GLY A 164 5.35 21.08 -16.59
C GLY A 164 5.48 19.79 -17.42
N VAL A 165 5.78 19.95 -18.71
CA VAL A 165 6.14 18.84 -19.61
C VAL A 165 7.54 19.01 -20.15
N PHE A 166 8.24 17.90 -20.40
CA PHE A 166 9.62 17.92 -20.86
C PHE A 166 9.85 16.83 -21.93
N PRO A 167 10.58 17.12 -23.02
CA PRO A 167 10.75 16.18 -24.13
C PRO A 167 11.92 15.23 -23.87
N TYR A 168 11.69 14.21 -23.04
CA TYR A 168 12.74 13.29 -22.59
C TYR A 168 13.45 12.54 -23.72
N GLU A 169 12.71 12.07 -24.74
CA GLU A 169 13.32 11.33 -25.86
C GLU A 169 14.04 12.24 -26.84
N TYR A 170 13.65 13.51 -26.92
CA TYR A 170 14.39 14.48 -27.70
C TYR A 170 15.79 14.71 -27.11
N MET A 171 15.95 14.60 -25.79
CA MET A 171 17.20 14.85 -25.06
C MET A 171 18.22 13.71 -25.19
N GLU A 172 18.75 13.53 -26.39
CA GLU A 172 19.75 12.49 -26.71
C GLU A 172 21.19 12.91 -26.37
N CYS A 173 21.47 14.22 -26.33
CA CYS A 173 22.79 14.77 -26.05
C CYS A 173 22.72 16.14 -25.37
N VAL A 174 23.83 16.55 -24.74
CA VAL A 174 23.90 17.79 -23.95
C VAL A 174 23.80 19.03 -24.84
N GLU A 175 24.24 18.94 -26.09
CA GLU A 175 24.22 20.04 -27.05
C GLU A 175 22.79 20.51 -27.35
N LYS A 176 21.79 19.64 -27.29
CA LYS A 176 20.38 20.01 -27.48
C LYS A 176 19.86 20.97 -26.40
N LEU A 177 20.52 21.07 -25.24
CA LEU A 177 20.19 22.12 -24.26
C LEU A 177 20.44 23.53 -24.82
N GLN A 178 21.26 23.68 -25.84
CA GLN A 178 21.53 24.97 -26.48
C GLN A 178 20.50 25.32 -27.57
N ASP A 179 19.54 24.45 -27.84
CA ASP A 179 18.51 24.71 -28.85
C ASP A 179 17.68 25.94 -28.46
N THR A 180 17.57 26.89 -29.38
CA THR A 180 16.94 28.20 -29.14
C THR A 180 15.44 28.21 -29.42
N ARG A 181 14.86 27.04 -29.66
CA ARG A 181 13.43 26.86 -29.94
C ARG A 181 12.88 25.70 -29.12
N LEU A 182 11.63 25.82 -28.68
CA LEU A 182 10.90 24.69 -28.13
C LEU A 182 10.74 23.61 -29.23
N PRO A 183 11.07 22.34 -28.95
CA PRO A 183 10.86 21.25 -29.90
C PRO A 183 9.38 21.09 -30.27
N SER A 184 9.09 20.48 -31.42
CA SER A 184 7.70 20.26 -31.85
C SER A 184 6.96 19.30 -30.91
N ARG A 185 5.63 19.31 -30.93
CA ARG A 185 4.79 18.44 -30.09
C ARG A 185 5.11 16.95 -30.26
N GLU A 186 5.44 16.52 -31.48
CA GLU A 186 5.82 15.14 -31.79
C GLU A 186 7.12 14.73 -31.08
N SER A 187 8.01 15.68 -30.82
CA SER A 187 9.28 15.47 -30.11
C SER A 187 9.08 15.24 -28.60
N PHE A 188 7.88 15.47 -28.08
CA PHE A 188 7.47 15.13 -26.71
C PHE A 188 6.88 13.72 -26.58
N TYR A 189 7.03 12.87 -27.61
CA TYR A 189 6.67 11.46 -27.53
C TYR A 189 7.39 10.77 -26.35
N GLY A 190 6.64 9.95 -25.61
CA GLY A 190 7.20 9.13 -24.55
C GLY A 190 6.99 7.65 -24.81
N SER A 191 8.06 6.86 -24.94
CA SER A 191 8.01 5.39 -25.03
C SER A 191 7.31 4.72 -23.85
N LEU A 192 7.35 5.36 -22.67
CA LEU A 192 6.66 4.88 -21.47
C LEU A 192 5.13 4.98 -21.59
N THR A 193 4.62 6.02 -22.24
CA THR A 193 3.18 6.25 -22.47
C THR A 193 2.72 5.70 -23.81
N GLY A 194 3.63 5.52 -24.76
CA GLY A 194 3.34 5.14 -26.14
C GLY A 194 2.65 6.24 -26.94
N ASP A 195 2.64 7.48 -26.44
CA ASP A 195 1.86 8.59 -26.99
C ASP A 195 2.60 9.93 -26.83
N THR A 196 2.23 10.89 -27.68
CA THR A 196 2.61 12.31 -27.60
C THR A 196 1.80 13.05 -26.53
N ILE A 197 2.33 14.15 -26.02
CA ILE A 197 1.59 14.97 -25.04
C ILE A 197 0.33 15.60 -25.63
N SER A 198 -0.61 15.96 -24.75
CA SER A 198 -1.86 16.61 -25.14
C SER A 198 -1.61 17.99 -25.75
N GLU A 199 -2.52 18.46 -26.61
CA GLU A 199 -2.45 19.81 -27.18
C GLU A 199 -2.45 20.89 -26.09
N SER A 200 -3.23 20.69 -25.02
CA SER A 200 -3.27 21.61 -23.88
C SER A 200 -1.95 21.69 -23.12
N ASP A 201 -1.21 20.58 -23.03
CA ASP A 201 0.07 20.56 -22.33
C ASP A 201 1.18 21.17 -23.17
N TYR A 202 1.15 20.95 -24.49
CA TYR A 202 2.07 21.59 -25.40
C TYR A 202 1.84 23.12 -25.46
N ALA A 203 0.59 23.56 -25.58
CA ALA A 203 0.24 24.98 -25.54
C ALA A 203 0.67 25.64 -24.21
N HIS A 204 0.62 24.90 -23.10
CA HIS A 204 1.12 25.37 -21.83
C HIS A 204 2.65 25.52 -21.82
N ALA A 205 3.39 24.56 -22.40
CA ALA A 205 4.84 24.67 -22.57
C ALA A 205 5.25 25.86 -23.45
N GLU A 206 4.52 26.10 -24.55
CA GLU A 206 4.72 27.28 -25.40
C GLU A 206 4.48 28.58 -24.64
N ASN A 207 3.43 28.62 -23.81
CA ASN A 207 3.12 29.78 -22.99
C ASN A 207 4.22 30.05 -21.94
N ILE A 208 4.75 29.00 -21.30
CA ILE A 208 5.90 29.12 -20.38
C ILE A 208 7.12 29.66 -21.13
N TRP A 209 7.44 29.09 -22.28
CA TRP A 209 8.58 29.53 -23.10
C TRP A 209 8.51 31.02 -23.43
N GLN A 210 7.34 31.50 -23.83
CA GLN A 210 7.12 32.90 -24.19
C GLN A 210 7.06 33.83 -22.98
N ARG A 211 6.27 33.52 -21.94
CA ARG A 211 6.05 34.41 -20.78
C ARG A 211 7.31 34.59 -19.94
N PHE A 212 8.12 33.55 -19.81
CA PHE A 212 9.38 33.61 -19.05
C PHE A 212 10.58 34.00 -19.91
N ALA A 213 10.36 34.37 -21.18
CA ALA A 213 11.39 34.80 -22.12
C ALA A 213 12.57 33.81 -22.22
N ILE A 214 12.26 32.52 -22.26
CA ILE A 214 13.25 31.44 -22.31
C ILE A 214 13.96 31.45 -23.66
N GLN A 215 15.29 31.44 -23.62
CA GLN A 215 16.13 31.54 -24.82
C GLN A 215 16.66 30.20 -25.28
N THR A 216 16.83 29.24 -24.36
CA THR A 216 17.41 27.93 -24.65
C THR A 216 16.64 26.80 -23.97
N LEU A 217 16.71 25.60 -24.54
CA LEU A 217 16.11 24.41 -23.94
C LEU A 217 16.74 24.07 -22.57
N GLY A 218 17.98 24.51 -22.32
CA GLY A 218 18.66 24.44 -21.03
C GLY A 218 17.97 25.28 -19.96
N GLU A 219 17.66 26.53 -20.26
CA GLU A 219 16.89 27.40 -19.36
C GLU A 219 15.48 26.84 -19.08
N TYR A 220 14.83 26.28 -20.12
CA TYR A 220 13.56 25.57 -19.94
C TYR A 220 13.70 24.37 -19.00
N SER A 221 14.76 23.58 -19.16
CA SER A 221 15.07 22.42 -18.33
C SER A 221 15.31 22.81 -16.87
N ASP A 222 16.08 23.88 -16.63
CA ASP A 222 16.36 24.39 -15.29
C ASP A 222 15.07 24.85 -14.59
N LEU A 223 14.21 25.60 -15.30
CA LEU A 223 12.92 26.04 -14.77
C LEU A 223 12.00 24.83 -14.50
N TYR A 224 11.96 23.86 -15.41
CA TYR A 224 11.20 22.62 -15.27
C TYR A 224 11.61 21.84 -14.03
N LEU A 225 12.91 21.55 -13.88
CA LEU A 225 13.47 20.79 -12.76
C LEU A 225 13.28 21.53 -11.44
N LYS A 226 13.54 22.84 -11.42
CA LYS A 226 13.36 23.68 -10.23
C LYS A 226 11.90 23.65 -9.77
N THR A 227 10.95 23.78 -10.69
CA THR A 227 9.51 23.74 -10.38
C THR A 227 9.10 22.37 -9.85
N ASP A 228 9.55 21.28 -10.46
CA ASP A 228 9.28 19.91 -9.99
C ASP A 228 9.79 19.68 -8.54
N VAL A 229 10.98 20.18 -8.22
CA VAL A 229 11.57 20.07 -6.87
C VAL A 229 10.80 20.91 -5.85
N LEU A 230 10.45 22.15 -6.19
CA LEU A 230 9.71 23.04 -5.29
C LEU A 230 8.29 22.54 -5.04
N LEU A 231 7.60 22.05 -6.08
CA LEU A 231 6.29 21.42 -5.95
C LEU A 231 6.36 20.18 -5.04
N LEU A 232 7.38 19.33 -5.22
CA LEU A 232 7.57 18.17 -4.35
C LEU A 232 7.80 18.59 -2.89
N ALA A 233 8.57 19.65 -2.65
CA ALA A 233 8.82 20.18 -1.32
C ALA A 233 7.52 20.66 -0.65
N ASP A 234 6.71 21.47 -1.34
CA ASP A 234 5.41 21.93 -0.83
C ASP A 234 4.46 20.75 -0.56
N ILE A 235 4.36 19.80 -1.49
CA ILE A 235 3.51 18.61 -1.33
C ILE A 235 3.93 17.79 -0.10
N PHE A 236 5.23 17.57 0.07
CA PHE A 236 5.72 16.74 1.16
C PHE A 236 5.66 17.44 2.52
N GLU A 237 5.91 18.75 2.59
CA GLU A 237 5.72 19.53 3.83
C GLU A 237 4.24 19.59 4.23
N ASN A 238 3.31 19.79 3.28
CA ASN A 238 1.87 19.73 3.58
C ASN A 238 1.43 18.34 4.10
N PHE A 239 1.98 17.28 3.52
CA PHE A 239 1.77 15.92 3.99
C PHE A 239 2.33 15.72 5.41
N ARG A 240 3.54 16.22 5.66
CA ARG A 240 4.22 16.17 6.95
C ARG A 240 3.42 16.91 8.03
N ASP A 241 2.93 18.10 7.75
CA ASP A 241 2.08 18.89 8.66
C ASP A 241 0.78 18.15 9.00
N SER A 242 0.17 17.51 8.00
CA SER A 242 -1.03 16.70 8.18
C SER A 242 -0.76 15.47 9.06
N CYS A 243 0.39 14.81 8.88
CA CYS A 243 0.84 13.70 9.73
C CYS A 243 1.08 14.13 11.19
N ILE A 244 1.74 15.27 11.40
CA ILE A 244 2.02 15.82 12.73
C ILE A 244 0.73 16.23 13.40
N THR A 245 -0.15 16.95 12.71
CA THR A 245 -1.44 17.41 13.25
C THR A 245 -2.34 16.24 13.63
N SER A 246 -2.39 15.19 12.80
CA SER A 246 -3.33 14.07 12.99
C SER A 246 -2.84 13.02 13.98
N TYR A 247 -1.52 12.78 14.04
CA TYR A 247 -0.96 11.66 14.82
C TYR A 247 0.15 12.08 15.80
N GLY A 248 0.60 13.33 15.75
CA GLY A 248 1.75 13.81 16.52
C GLY A 248 3.04 13.06 16.18
N LEU A 249 3.18 12.64 14.92
CA LEU A 249 4.36 11.95 14.39
C LEU A 249 4.79 12.62 13.09
N ASP A 250 6.09 12.76 12.91
CA ASP A 250 6.67 13.36 11.72
C ASP A 250 7.08 12.26 10.72
N ALA A 251 6.53 12.33 9.51
CA ALA A 251 6.73 11.34 8.46
C ALA A 251 8.20 11.19 8.02
N THR A 252 9.01 12.23 8.19
CA THR A 252 10.43 12.26 7.78
C THR A 252 11.33 11.31 8.59
N TYR A 253 10.87 10.86 9.75
CA TYR A 253 11.59 9.86 10.56
C TYR A 253 11.42 8.43 10.04
N TYR A 254 10.52 8.22 9.08
CA TYR A 254 10.16 6.91 8.55
C TYR A 254 10.72 6.71 7.14
N TYR A 255 10.83 5.44 6.74
CA TYR A 255 11.24 5.08 5.37
C TYR A 255 10.06 5.00 4.41
N THR A 256 8.87 4.66 4.91
CA THR A 256 7.66 4.40 4.11
C THR A 256 6.40 4.65 4.96
N LEU A 257 5.25 4.86 4.31
CA LEU A 257 3.97 4.99 5.01
C LEU A 257 3.66 3.79 5.92
N PRO A 258 3.93 2.52 5.56
CA PRO A 258 3.80 1.40 6.47
C PRO A 258 4.55 1.49 7.79
N GLY A 259 5.75 2.06 7.82
CA GLY A 259 6.44 2.32 9.08
C GLY A 259 5.69 3.34 9.91
N PHE A 260 5.36 4.48 9.30
CA PHE A 260 4.64 5.58 9.94
C PHE A 260 3.30 5.14 10.51
N THR A 261 2.49 4.43 9.72
CA THR A 261 1.16 3.94 10.12
C THR A 261 1.23 2.99 11.31
N TRP A 262 2.24 2.12 11.33
CA TRP A 262 2.41 1.16 12.42
C TRP A 262 2.62 1.87 13.75
N ASP A 263 3.53 2.84 13.76
CA ASP A 263 3.85 3.60 14.98
C ASP A 263 2.72 4.56 15.36
N ALA A 264 2.02 5.15 14.39
CA ALA A 264 0.82 5.94 14.65
C ALA A 264 -0.28 5.11 15.34
N MET A 265 -0.49 3.88 14.86
CA MET A 265 -1.44 2.94 15.46
C MET A 265 -1.01 2.55 16.88
N LEU A 266 0.26 2.21 17.09
CA LEU A 266 0.78 1.86 18.42
C LEU A 266 0.66 3.04 19.40
N LYS A 267 1.04 4.25 18.98
CA LYS A 267 0.94 5.46 19.80
C LYS A 267 -0.51 5.74 20.22
N HIS A 268 -1.44 5.65 19.28
CA HIS A 268 -2.85 5.95 19.55
C HIS A 268 -3.52 4.88 20.42
N THR A 269 -3.28 3.60 20.12
CA THR A 269 -3.92 2.49 20.85
C THR A 269 -3.24 2.17 22.18
N ARG A 270 -1.97 2.57 22.36
CA ARG A 270 -1.10 2.22 23.48
C ARG A 270 -1.01 0.70 23.72
N ILE A 271 -1.22 -0.08 22.67
CA ILE A 271 -1.17 -1.54 22.74
C ILE A 271 0.28 -2.03 22.77
N ASN A 272 0.55 -3.11 23.51
CA ASN A 272 1.88 -3.69 23.68
C ASN A 272 1.92 -5.16 23.24
N PHE A 273 2.12 -5.44 21.96
CA PHE A 273 2.05 -6.83 21.48
C PHE A 273 3.11 -7.75 22.11
N GLU A 274 2.67 -8.86 22.71
CA GLU A 274 3.56 -9.95 23.08
C GLU A 274 4.06 -10.66 21.81
N LEU A 275 5.36 -10.88 21.69
CA LEU A 275 5.93 -11.62 20.58
C LEU A 275 5.89 -13.12 20.86
N LEU A 276 5.59 -13.93 19.83
CA LEU A 276 5.67 -15.39 19.95
C LEU A 276 7.13 -15.80 20.18
N THR A 277 7.38 -16.51 21.28
CA THR A 277 8.72 -17.00 21.65
C THR A 277 8.98 -18.44 21.21
N ASP A 278 7.93 -19.20 20.91
CA ASP A 278 7.99 -20.58 20.44
C ASP A 278 7.89 -20.64 18.90
N ILE A 279 8.84 -21.33 18.28
CA ILE A 279 8.88 -21.52 16.83
C ILE A 279 7.68 -22.33 16.31
N ASP A 280 7.17 -23.28 17.09
CA ASP A 280 6.03 -24.10 16.70
C ASP A 280 4.74 -23.27 16.65
N MET A 281 4.59 -22.32 17.58
CA MET A 281 3.51 -21.33 17.52
C MET A 281 3.65 -20.42 16.30
N VAL A 282 4.87 -19.96 15.98
CA VAL A 282 5.11 -19.14 14.78
C VAL A 282 4.73 -19.92 13.52
N MET A 283 5.20 -21.17 13.37
CA MET A 283 4.87 -22.00 12.21
C MET A 283 3.38 -22.33 12.15
N PHE A 284 2.73 -22.56 13.30
CA PHE A 284 1.30 -22.78 13.41
C PHE A 284 0.49 -21.56 12.91
N ILE A 285 0.88 -20.34 13.33
CA ILE A 285 0.27 -19.10 12.87
C ILE A 285 0.59 -18.86 11.38
N GLU A 286 1.81 -19.10 10.91
CA GLU A 286 2.12 -18.92 9.48
C GLU A 286 1.29 -19.86 8.58
N ARG A 287 1.03 -21.09 9.04
CA ARG A 287 0.19 -22.08 8.34
C ARG A 287 -1.28 -21.68 8.24
N GLY A 288 -1.78 -20.79 9.10
CA GLY A 288 -3.16 -20.28 9.02
C GLY A 288 -3.28 -18.89 8.37
N ILE A 289 -2.16 -18.25 7.97
CA ILE A 289 -2.22 -17.02 7.17
C ILE A 289 -2.82 -17.36 5.81
N ARG A 290 -3.87 -16.62 5.43
CA ARG A 290 -4.52 -16.72 4.11
C ARG A 290 -4.44 -15.35 3.45
N GLY A 291 -4.22 -15.34 2.13
CA GLY A 291 -4.36 -14.10 1.35
C GLY A 291 -5.84 -13.72 1.20
N GLY A 292 -6.11 -12.51 0.72
CA GLY A 292 -7.46 -12.17 0.28
C GLY A 292 -7.82 -12.95 -0.99
N LEU A 293 -9.02 -13.53 -1.06
CA LEU A 293 -9.57 -13.96 -2.34
C LEU A 293 -9.84 -12.72 -3.20
N ILE A 294 -9.60 -12.79 -4.51
CA ILE A 294 -10.00 -11.71 -5.43
C ILE A 294 -11.52 -11.77 -5.55
N GLN A 295 -12.21 -10.98 -4.71
CA GLN A 295 -13.66 -10.80 -4.75
C GLN A 295 -14.00 -9.37 -4.34
N CYS A 296 -14.96 -8.77 -5.03
CA CYS A 296 -15.46 -7.42 -4.73
C CYS A 296 -16.22 -7.44 -3.40
N SER A 297 -15.63 -6.87 -2.36
CA SER A 297 -16.27 -6.68 -1.04
C SER A 297 -15.94 -5.30 -0.46
N ASN A 298 -16.85 -4.74 0.33
CA ASN A 298 -16.54 -3.62 1.20
C ASN A 298 -15.74 -4.12 2.40
N ARG A 299 -14.57 -3.53 2.64
CA ARG A 299 -13.64 -3.95 3.70
C ARG A 299 -14.25 -3.69 5.08
N TYR A 300 -14.54 -4.76 5.83
CA TYR A 300 -14.87 -4.70 7.25
C TYR A 300 -13.80 -5.46 8.03
N VAL A 301 -12.94 -4.75 8.75
CA VAL A 301 -11.89 -5.33 9.59
C VAL A 301 -12.27 -5.12 11.05
N ARG A 302 -12.47 -6.23 11.78
CA ARG A 302 -12.67 -6.22 13.24
C ARG A 302 -11.67 -7.18 13.86
N ALA A 303 -10.50 -6.65 14.20
CA ALA A 303 -9.51 -7.37 15.01
C ALA A 303 -10.02 -7.42 16.45
N LYS A 304 -10.07 -8.64 17.02
CA LYS A 304 -10.32 -8.80 18.45
C LYS A 304 -9.12 -9.37 19.19
N ASN A 305 -8.03 -9.81 18.56
CA ASN A 305 -6.98 -10.51 19.30
C ASN A 305 -6.11 -9.48 20.05
N THR A 306 -6.19 -9.42 21.38
CA THR A 306 -5.30 -8.60 22.23
C THR A 306 -4.73 -9.44 23.35
N TRP A 307 -3.41 -9.40 23.43
CA TRP A 307 -2.62 -9.65 24.61
C TRP A 307 -2.66 -11.06 25.20
N SER A 308 -1.51 -11.70 24.98
CA SER A 308 -0.77 -12.53 25.90
C SER A 308 -1.38 -13.80 26.47
N HIS A 309 -0.47 -14.71 26.86
CA HIS A 309 -0.78 -16.06 27.33
C HIS A 309 -1.24 -17.01 26.23
N PHE A 310 -0.52 -17.00 25.10
CA PHE A 310 -0.60 -18.10 24.16
C PHE A 310 -0.21 -19.39 24.87
N GLN A 311 -1.16 -20.29 24.98
CA GLN A 311 -0.97 -21.58 25.63
C GLN A 311 -1.61 -22.65 24.77
N TRP A 312 -0.91 -23.76 24.64
CA TRP A 312 -1.51 -24.98 24.13
C TRP A 312 -2.51 -25.48 25.16
N VAL A 313 -3.68 -25.92 24.69
CA VAL A 313 -4.63 -26.63 25.54
C VAL A 313 -4.14 -28.08 25.69
N ASP A 314 -3.95 -28.53 26.92
CA ASP A 314 -3.36 -29.84 27.23
C ASP A 314 -4.25 -31.02 26.80
N ASP A 315 -5.58 -30.91 26.96
CA ASP A 315 -6.55 -31.92 26.53
C ASP A 315 -7.59 -31.31 25.58
N VAL A 316 -7.65 -31.85 24.36
CA VAL A 316 -8.53 -31.37 23.28
C VAL A 316 -9.69 -32.32 23.02
N SER A 317 -9.77 -33.44 23.73
CA SER A 317 -10.69 -34.56 23.46
C SER A 317 -12.16 -34.14 23.54
N ASP A 318 -12.48 -33.29 24.52
CA ASP A 318 -13.83 -32.79 24.80
C ASP A 318 -14.00 -31.29 24.43
N PHE A 319 -13.14 -30.75 23.57
CA PHE A 319 -13.18 -29.34 23.23
C PHE A 319 -14.39 -28.99 22.35
N ASP A 320 -15.44 -28.40 22.94
CA ASP A 320 -16.59 -27.90 22.18
C ASP A 320 -16.39 -26.45 21.72
N VAL A 321 -16.09 -26.30 20.43
CA VAL A 321 -15.95 -24.98 19.80
C VAL A 321 -17.26 -24.18 19.78
N ASN A 322 -18.43 -24.84 19.76
CA ASN A 322 -19.72 -24.17 19.62
C ASN A 322 -20.23 -23.58 20.95
N ALA A 323 -19.74 -24.07 22.09
CA ALA A 323 -20.03 -23.51 23.42
C ALA A 323 -19.40 -22.12 23.66
N ILE A 324 -18.46 -21.69 22.81
CA ILE A 324 -17.72 -20.44 23.01
C ILE A 324 -18.54 -19.23 22.54
N ALA A 325 -18.81 -18.30 23.45
CA ALA A 325 -19.52 -17.07 23.14
C ALA A 325 -18.79 -16.18 22.11
N PRO A 326 -19.48 -15.58 21.12
CA PRO A 326 -18.87 -14.70 20.12
C PRO A 326 -18.20 -13.42 20.67
N ASP A 327 -18.46 -13.06 21.90
CA ASP A 327 -17.91 -11.90 22.62
C ASP A 327 -17.02 -12.30 23.80
N SER A 328 -16.71 -13.60 23.95
CA SER A 328 -15.77 -14.11 24.94
C SER A 328 -14.46 -13.32 24.94
N SER A 329 -13.92 -13.05 26.14
CA SER A 329 -12.60 -12.47 26.33
C SER A 329 -11.46 -13.42 25.95
N THR A 330 -11.77 -14.71 25.77
CA THR A 330 -10.84 -15.75 25.32
C THR A 330 -11.17 -16.18 23.90
N GLY A 331 -10.17 -16.30 23.05
CA GLY A 331 -10.26 -16.80 21.69
C GLY A 331 -9.43 -18.07 21.52
N TYR A 332 -9.74 -18.82 20.47
CA TYR A 332 -9.06 -20.07 20.16
C TYR A 332 -8.74 -20.20 18.66
N ILE A 333 -7.62 -20.83 18.37
CA ILE A 333 -7.19 -21.20 17.03
C ILE A 333 -6.98 -22.71 17.05
N LEU A 334 -7.61 -23.42 16.12
CA LEU A 334 -7.63 -24.87 16.11
C LEU A 334 -6.95 -25.40 14.86
N GLU A 335 -6.22 -26.51 15.00
CA GLU A 335 -5.83 -27.39 13.91
C GLU A 335 -6.85 -28.52 13.82
N VAL A 336 -7.64 -28.57 12.73
CA VAL A 336 -8.76 -29.50 12.61
C VAL A 336 -8.77 -30.23 11.28
N ASP A 337 -9.35 -31.43 11.27
CA ASP A 337 -9.80 -32.09 10.06
C ASP A 337 -11.30 -31.77 9.86
N LEU A 338 -11.66 -31.33 8.66
CA LEU A 338 -13.01 -30.97 8.28
C LEU A 338 -13.47 -31.84 7.10
N GLU A 339 -14.55 -32.57 7.31
CA GLU A 339 -15.31 -33.19 6.23
C GLU A 339 -16.16 -32.11 5.54
N TYR A 340 -16.16 -32.15 4.21
CA TYR A 340 -16.98 -31.31 3.34
C TYR A 340 -18.04 -32.17 2.64
N PRO A 341 -19.21 -32.39 3.28
CA PRO A 341 -20.23 -33.29 2.76
C PRO A 341 -20.63 -32.98 1.32
N GLN A 342 -20.74 -34.03 0.50
CA GLN A 342 -21.04 -33.92 -0.93
C GLN A 342 -22.36 -33.19 -1.22
N HIS A 343 -23.38 -33.33 -0.35
CA HIS A 343 -24.66 -32.65 -0.50
C HIS A 343 -24.58 -31.11 -0.38
N LEU A 344 -23.48 -30.58 0.16
CA LEU A 344 -23.24 -29.13 0.26
C LEU A 344 -22.50 -28.57 -0.95
N HIS A 345 -22.01 -29.43 -1.85
CA HIS A 345 -21.17 -29.02 -2.96
C HIS A 345 -21.89 -28.05 -3.88
N ASP A 346 -23.13 -28.38 -4.28
CA ASP A 346 -23.94 -27.50 -5.14
C ASP A 346 -24.22 -26.15 -4.46
N ALA A 347 -24.54 -26.16 -3.17
CA ALA A 347 -24.85 -24.96 -2.40
C ALA A 347 -23.63 -24.04 -2.18
N HIS A 348 -22.43 -24.61 -2.13
CA HIS A 348 -21.20 -23.89 -1.82
C HIS A 348 -20.24 -23.75 -3.01
N THR A 349 -20.62 -24.20 -4.22
CA THR A 349 -19.75 -24.18 -5.41
C THR A 349 -19.22 -22.79 -5.74
N ASP A 350 -20.04 -21.76 -5.55
CA ASP A 350 -19.66 -20.37 -5.82
C ASP A 350 -18.68 -19.79 -4.78
N LEU A 351 -18.76 -20.27 -3.52
CA LEU A 351 -17.90 -19.79 -2.44
C LEU A 351 -17.58 -20.90 -1.42
N PRO A 352 -16.68 -21.85 -1.75
CA PRO A 352 -16.27 -22.88 -0.82
C PRO A 352 -15.58 -22.31 0.42
N PHE A 353 -15.94 -22.81 1.61
CA PHE A 353 -15.26 -22.49 2.87
C PHE A 353 -13.83 -23.04 2.94
N CYS A 354 -13.02 -22.47 3.82
CA CYS A 354 -11.70 -22.97 4.20
C CYS A 354 -10.73 -23.08 3.00
N PRO A 355 -10.45 -21.97 2.28
CA PRO A 355 -9.55 -22.03 1.13
C PRO A 355 -8.15 -22.48 1.55
N THR A 356 -7.48 -23.26 0.68
CA THR A 356 -6.16 -23.83 0.90
C THR A 356 -5.13 -23.22 -0.04
N ARG A 357 -3.88 -23.13 0.40
CA ARG A 357 -2.79 -22.67 -0.45
C ARG A 357 -2.15 -23.89 -1.10
N ASP A 358 -2.39 -24.07 -2.40
CA ASP A 358 -1.96 -25.26 -3.13
C ASP A 358 -1.68 -24.96 -4.60
N LYS A 359 -0.98 -25.87 -5.29
CA LYS A 359 -0.68 -25.78 -6.71
C LYS A 359 -1.91 -26.19 -7.51
N SER A 360 -2.40 -25.29 -8.35
CA SER A 360 -3.38 -25.68 -9.36
C SER A 360 -2.78 -26.72 -10.32
N PRO A 361 -3.55 -27.70 -10.81
CA PRO A 361 -3.05 -28.70 -11.76
C PRO A 361 -2.27 -28.08 -12.92
N GLY A 362 -1.02 -28.52 -13.12
CA GLY A 362 -0.14 -28.05 -14.19
C GLY A 362 0.54 -26.68 -13.96
N LYS A 363 0.40 -26.05 -12.79
CA LYS A 363 1.13 -24.81 -12.44
C LYS A 363 2.15 -25.07 -11.33
N ARG A 364 3.27 -24.33 -11.37
CA ARG A 364 4.36 -24.44 -10.39
C ARG A 364 4.17 -23.55 -9.15
N GLN A 365 3.31 -22.53 -9.23
CA GLN A 365 3.10 -21.56 -8.17
C GLN A 365 1.86 -21.90 -7.34
N ASP A 366 2.01 -21.81 -6.02
CA ASP A 366 0.90 -21.98 -5.08
C ASP A 366 -0.08 -20.82 -5.22
N LYS A 367 -1.37 -21.14 -5.25
CA LYS A 367 -2.47 -20.17 -5.24
C LYS A 367 -3.39 -20.47 -4.08
N LEU A 368 -4.15 -19.47 -3.66
CA LEU A 368 -5.25 -19.68 -2.73
C LEU A 368 -6.42 -20.27 -3.52
N LEU A 369 -6.73 -21.55 -3.26
CA LEU A 369 -7.77 -22.32 -3.91
C LEU A 369 -8.96 -22.48 -2.96
N ALA A 370 -10.15 -22.09 -3.43
CA ALA A 370 -11.39 -22.46 -2.77
C ALA A 370 -11.85 -23.80 -3.36
N THR A 371 -11.80 -24.86 -2.56
CA THR A 371 -12.14 -26.22 -2.99
C THR A 371 -13.21 -26.82 -2.09
N LEU A 372 -14.03 -27.71 -2.65
CA LEU A 372 -15.05 -28.47 -1.94
C LEU A 372 -14.52 -29.79 -1.34
N TYR A 373 -13.20 -29.98 -1.33
CA TYR A 373 -12.57 -31.15 -0.75
C TYR A 373 -12.59 -31.12 0.78
N ASP A 374 -12.43 -32.28 1.39
CA ASP A 374 -12.11 -32.36 2.80
C ASP A 374 -10.81 -31.59 3.10
N LYS A 375 -10.70 -31.10 4.33
CA LYS A 375 -9.55 -30.32 4.77
C LYS A 375 -8.86 -31.08 5.89
N GLU A 376 -7.59 -31.38 5.70
CA GLU A 376 -6.76 -32.02 6.72
C GLU A 376 -5.86 -30.98 7.39
N ARG A 377 -5.73 -31.09 8.72
CA ARG A 377 -4.87 -30.26 9.56
C ARG A 377 -5.00 -28.77 9.27
N TYR A 378 -6.23 -28.33 9.04
CA TYR A 378 -6.56 -26.96 8.68
C TYR A 378 -6.49 -26.07 9.92
N VAL A 379 -5.71 -24.98 9.82
CA VAL A 379 -5.57 -24.00 10.91
C VAL A 379 -6.64 -22.92 10.74
N ILE A 380 -7.57 -22.82 11.68
CA ILE A 380 -8.74 -21.94 11.61
C ILE A 380 -9.03 -21.27 12.95
N HIS A 381 -9.53 -20.03 12.87
CA HIS A 381 -10.01 -19.29 14.03
C HIS A 381 -11.39 -19.81 14.47
N TYR A 382 -11.62 -19.97 15.77
CA TYR A 382 -12.84 -20.62 16.31
C TYR A 382 -14.15 -20.09 15.73
N ARG A 383 -14.30 -18.76 15.54
CA ARG A 383 -15.53 -18.19 14.96
C ARG A 383 -15.80 -18.59 13.52
N ASN A 384 -14.74 -18.78 12.74
CA ASN A 384 -14.90 -19.22 11.36
C ASN A 384 -15.20 -20.72 11.34
N LEU A 385 -14.61 -21.49 12.26
CA LEU A 385 -14.98 -22.88 12.47
C LEU A 385 -16.45 -23.03 12.88
N GLN A 386 -16.94 -22.24 13.85
CA GLN A 386 -18.35 -22.15 14.23
C GLN A 386 -19.26 -21.76 13.05
N GLN A 387 -18.75 -21.03 12.08
CA GLN A 387 -19.50 -20.70 10.86
C GLN A 387 -19.54 -21.91 9.93
N CYS A 388 -18.40 -22.56 9.68
CA CYS A 388 -18.33 -23.77 8.88
C CYS A 388 -19.28 -24.86 9.41
N THR A 389 -19.29 -25.09 10.72
CA THR A 389 -20.20 -26.06 11.36
C THR A 389 -21.67 -25.69 11.21
N ARG A 390 -22.02 -24.39 11.38
CA ARG A 390 -23.38 -23.89 11.11
C ARG A 390 -23.81 -24.06 9.66
N HIS A 391 -22.87 -24.04 8.71
CA HIS A 391 -23.12 -24.28 7.29
C HIS A 391 -22.93 -25.75 6.88
N GLY A 392 -22.85 -26.68 7.84
CA GLY A 392 -22.93 -28.12 7.60
C GLY A 392 -21.59 -28.83 7.41
N LEU A 393 -20.45 -28.15 7.46
CA LEU A 393 -19.14 -28.82 7.51
C LEU A 393 -19.01 -29.56 8.86
N ARG A 394 -18.37 -30.72 8.85
CA ARG A 394 -18.25 -31.57 10.05
C ARG A 394 -16.80 -31.63 10.52
N ILE A 395 -16.59 -31.45 11.81
CA ILE A 395 -15.28 -31.63 12.43
C ILE A 395 -15.08 -33.14 12.64
N THR A 396 -14.08 -33.72 12.00
CA THR A 396 -13.76 -35.14 12.17
C THR A 396 -12.67 -35.34 13.22
N LYS A 397 -11.76 -34.38 13.39
CA LYS A 397 -10.70 -34.43 14.39
C LYS A 397 -10.21 -33.03 14.78
N ILE A 398 -9.91 -32.86 16.07
CA ILE A 398 -9.14 -31.71 16.59
C ILE A 398 -7.75 -32.21 16.94
N HIS A 399 -6.72 -31.65 16.33
CA HIS A 399 -5.32 -32.04 16.59
C HIS A 399 -4.70 -31.21 17.70
N ARG A 400 -4.88 -29.89 17.64
CA ARG A 400 -4.29 -28.94 18.60
C ARG A 400 -5.16 -27.69 18.73
N VAL A 401 -5.16 -27.09 19.92
CA VAL A 401 -5.85 -25.83 20.20
C VAL A 401 -4.88 -24.86 20.85
N LEU A 402 -4.81 -23.65 20.30
CA LEU A 402 -4.06 -22.53 20.84
C LEU A 402 -5.05 -21.50 21.40
N GLN A 403 -5.00 -21.26 22.71
CA GLN A 403 -5.84 -20.26 23.37
C GLN A 403 -5.12 -18.91 23.49
N PHE A 404 -5.87 -17.80 23.47
CA PHE A 404 -5.35 -16.44 23.60
C PHE A 404 -6.43 -15.46 24.10
N ALA A 405 -6.06 -14.32 24.67
CA ALA A 405 -7.05 -13.30 25.04
C ALA A 405 -7.44 -12.37 23.87
N GLN A 406 -8.67 -11.83 23.89
CA GLN A 406 -9.23 -11.01 22.81
C GLN A 406 -10.08 -9.82 23.32
N SER A 407 -9.88 -8.62 22.78
CA SER A 407 -10.64 -7.38 22.95
C SER A 407 -10.68 -6.53 21.67
N ALA A 408 -11.56 -5.53 21.56
CA ALA A 408 -11.71 -4.70 20.35
C ALA A 408 -10.74 -3.50 20.27
N TRP A 409 -9.44 -3.72 20.49
CA TRP A 409 -8.40 -2.68 20.59
C TRP A 409 -8.25 -1.77 19.37
N LEU A 410 -8.30 -2.32 18.14
CA LEU A 410 -8.07 -1.54 16.92
C LEU A 410 -9.25 -0.60 16.60
N ARG A 411 -10.40 -0.80 17.26
CA ARG A 411 -11.64 -0.05 17.02
C ARG A 411 -11.43 1.46 17.12
N ARG A 412 -10.79 1.93 18.19
CA ARG A 412 -10.56 3.38 18.42
C ARG A 412 -9.73 4.01 17.30
N TYR A 413 -8.69 3.32 16.84
CA TYR A 413 -7.86 3.78 15.72
C TYR A 413 -8.62 3.82 14.39
N ILE A 414 -9.46 2.81 14.12
CA ILE A 414 -10.31 2.80 12.91
C ILE A 414 -11.33 3.95 12.96
N GLU A 415 -11.95 4.19 14.11
CA GLU A 415 -12.90 5.28 14.33
C GLU A 415 -12.22 6.65 14.16
N LEU A 416 -11.02 6.84 14.73
CA LEU A 416 -10.20 8.04 14.53
C LEU A 416 -9.96 8.33 13.05
N ASN A 417 -9.43 7.36 12.31
CA ASN A 417 -9.14 7.53 10.88
C ASN A 417 -10.41 7.73 10.05
N THR A 418 -11.53 7.17 10.49
CA THR A 418 -12.84 7.41 9.86
C THR A 418 -13.29 8.85 10.06
N GLN A 419 -13.12 9.39 11.27
CA GLN A 419 -13.41 10.80 11.56
C GLN A 419 -12.50 11.73 10.75
N PHE A 420 -11.19 11.49 10.72
CA PHE A 420 -10.28 12.29 9.88
C PHE A 420 -10.68 12.24 8.41
N ARG A 421 -11.04 11.07 7.90
CA ARG A 421 -11.51 10.91 6.52
C ARG A 421 -12.82 11.65 6.23
N MET A 422 -13.72 11.75 7.20
CA MET A 422 -14.98 12.51 7.05
C MET A 422 -14.73 14.02 6.98
N HIS A 423 -13.75 14.54 7.72
CA HIS A 423 -13.42 15.96 7.76
C HIS A 423 -12.42 16.41 6.69
N ALA A 424 -11.68 15.46 6.10
CA ALA A 424 -10.75 15.73 5.01
C ALA A 424 -11.46 16.42 3.83
N THR A 425 -10.89 17.52 3.36
CA THR A 425 -11.47 18.34 2.28
C THR A 425 -10.98 17.92 0.91
N ASN A 426 -9.74 17.44 0.82
CA ASN A 426 -9.12 17.02 -0.43
C ASN A 426 -9.03 15.49 -0.58
N TYR A 427 -8.86 15.04 -1.83
CA TYR A 427 -8.79 13.63 -2.18
C TYR A 427 -7.55 12.93 -1.61
N CYS A 428 -6.42 13.64 -1.51
CA CYS A 428 -5.15 13.11 -1.02
C CYS A 428 -5.28 12.65 0.45
N GLU A 429 -5.77 13.53 1.33
CA GLU A 429 -6.03 13.24 2.74
C GLU A 429 -7.04 12.10 2.92
N LYS A 430 -8.16 12.13 2.18
CA LYS A 430 -9.17 11.04 2.23
C LYS A 430 -8.55 9.69 1.90
N ASN A 431 -7.66 9.65 0.92
CA ASN A 431 -6.92 8.44 0.57
C ASN A 431 -5.90 8.07 1.65
N LEU A 432 -5.14 9.03 2.18
CA LEU A 432 -4.19 8.79 3.26
C LEU A 432 -4.87 8.07 4.44
N TYR A 433 -5.94 8.62 5.00
CA TYR A 433 -6.65 8.02 6.14
C TYR A 433 -7.24 6.65 5.82
N LYS A 434 -7.68 6.44 4.58
CA LYS A 434 -8.09 5.10 4.10
C LYS A 434 -6.90 4.13 4.09
N LEU A 435 -5.74 4.55 3.59
CA LEU A 435 -4.52 3.73 3.56
C LEU A 435 -4.03 3.42 4.98
N MET A 436 -4.08 4.37 5.92
CA MET A 436 -3.67 4.18 7.31
C MET A 436 -4.36 2.99 7.99
N ASN A 437 -5.62 2.70 7.64
CA ASN A 437 -6.29 1.48 8.13
C ASN A 437 -5.81 0.20 7.43
N ASN A 438 -5.63 0.24 6.11
CA ASN A 438 -5.24 -0.94 5.31
C ASN A 438 -3.81 -1.38 5.57
N VAL A 439 -2.94 -0.43 5.88
CA VAL A 439 -1.51 -0.65 6.01
C VAL A 439 -1.16 -1.41 7.30
N VAL A 440 -1.93 -1.22 8.37
CA VAL A 440 -1.79 -2.00 9.62
C VAL A 440 -1.87 -3.51 9.34
N PHE A 441 -2.82 -3.92 8.49
CA PHE A 441 -2.99 -5.32 8.07
C PHE A 441 -1.72 -5.88 7.43
N GLY A 442 -1.20 -5.18 6.42
CA GLY A 442 0.03 -5.59 5.73
C GLY A 442 1.25 -5.66 6.65
N LYS A 443 1.35 -4.75 7.62
CA LYS A 443 2.44 -4.73 8.59
C LYS A 443 2.40 -5.89 9.57
N THR A 444 1.22 -6.35 9.98
CA THR A 444 1.12 -7.52 10.85
C THR A 444 1.59 -8.80 10.18
N MET A 445 1.37 -8.97 8.87
CA MET A 445 1.79 -10.18 8.14
C MET A 445 3.15 -10.05 7.42
N GLU A 446 3.98 -9.10 7.84
CA GLU A 446 5.30 -8.88 7.23
C GLU A 446 6.22 -10.10 7.48
N ASN A 447 6.63 -10.78 6.41
CA ASN A 447 7.56 -11.91 6.51
C ASN A 447 9.02 -11.42 6.56
N VAL A 448 9.58 -11.42 7.76
CA VAL A 448 10.97 -11.00 8.03
C VAL A 448 12.04 -11.90 7.40
N ARG A 449 11.69 -13.13 6.98
CA ARG A 449 12.63 -14.04 6.28
C ARG A 449 12.94 -13.56 4.86
N ASN A 450 12.02 -12.81 4.24
CA ASN A 450 12.19 -12.28 2.89
C ASN A 450 13.06 -11.01 2.84
N HIS A 451 13.40 -10.43 4.00
CA HIS A 451 14.29 -9.28 4.04
C HIS A 451 15.71 -9.70 3.66
N MET A 452 16.28 -9.04 2.66
CA MET A 452 17.60 -9.36 2.17
C MET A 452 18.71 -8.64 2.95
N ASP A 453 19.93 -9.16 2.90
CA ASP A 453 21.14 -8.48 3.37
C ASP A 453 22.08 -8.23 2.18
N VAL A 454 22.21 -6.96 1.80
CA VAL A 454 23.05 -6.53 0.67
C VAL A 454 24.08 -5.53 1.19
N LYS A 455 25.35 -5.77 0.86
CA LYS A 455 26.48 -4.88 1.17
C LYS A 455 27.05 -4.29 -0.11
N LEU A 456 27.27 -2.98 -0.12
CA LEU A 456 28.03 -2.31 -1.17
C LEU A 456 29.49 -2.24 -0.79
N VAL A 457 30.35 -2.61 -1.73
CA VAL A 457 31.79 -2.69 -1.52
C VAL A 457 32.52 -2.03 -2.68
N THR A 458 33.49 -1.18 -2.33
CA THR A 458 34.34 -0.47 -3.29
C THR A 458 35.79 -0.95 -3.32
N LYS A 459 36.15 -1.93 -2.48
CA LYS A 459 37.50 -2.46 -2.36
C LYS A 459 37.49 -3.98 -2.44
N TRP A 460 38.42 -4.56 -3.19
CA TRP A 460 38.58 -6.02 -3.27
C TRP A 460 39.12 -6.59 -1.94
N ASN A 461 40.25 -6.06 -1.48
CA ASN A 461 40.99 -6.56 -0.32
C ASN A 461 40.48 -6.01 1.02
N GLY A 462 40.81 -6.72 2.09
CA GLY A 462 40.61 -6.30 3.49
C GLY A 462 39.44 -7.01 4.16
N ARG A 463 39.35 -6.87 5.49
CA ARG A 463 38.35 -7.58 6.32
C ARG A 463 36.89 -7.37 5.88
N TYR A 464 36.61 -6.21 5.28
CA TYR A 464 35.30 -5.83 4.75
C TYR A 464 35.33 -5.64 3.22
N GLY A 465 36.39 -6.11 2.56
CA GLY A 465 36.50 -6.13 1.10
C GLY A 465 35.64 -7.21 0.46
N ALA A 466 35.53 -7.15 -0.87
CA ALA A 466 34.69 -8.06 -1.64
C ALA A 466 35.13 -9.52 -1.45
N GLU A 467 36.44 -9.78 -1.46
CA GLU A 467 37.01 -11.11 -1.23
C GLU A 467 36.53 -11.72 0.09
N ALA A 468 36.65 -10.96 1.18
CA ALA A 468 36.28 -11.43 2.51
C ALA A 468 34.77 -11.69 2.65
N LEU A 469 33.92 -10.95 1.93
CA LEU A 469 32.47 -11.17 1.94
C LEU A 469 32.06 -12.34 1.04
N ILE A 470 32.71 -12.54 -0.10
CA ILE A 470 32.49 -13.68 -1.00
C ILE A 470 32.93 -14.99 -0.34
N ALA A 471 34.02 -14.96 0.43
CA ALA A 471 34.52 -16.12 1.16
C ALA A 471 33.62 -16.56 2.33
N LYS A 472 32.57 -15.79 2.67
CA LYS A 472 31.67 -16.17 3.77
C LYS A 472 30.77 -17.35 3.37
N PRO A 473 30.49 -18.28 4.30
CA PRO A 473 29.64 -19.44 4.02
C PRO A 473 28.18 -19.07 3.70
N ASN A 474 27.74 -17.87 4.08
CA ASN A 474 26.41 -17.36 3.78
C ASN A 474 26.36 -16.46 2.54
N PHE A 475 27.43 -16.41 1.75
CA PHE A 475 27.41 -15.74 0.45
C PHE A 475 26.32 -16.33 -0.45
N HIS A 476 25.52 -15.48 -1.09
CA HIS A 476 24.51 -15.92 -2.05
C HIS A 476 24.89 -15.56 -3.49
N SER A 477 25.11 -14.27 -3.75
CA SER A 477 25.40 -13.78 -5.09
C SER A 477 26.05 -12.38 -5.06
N TRP A 478 26.52 -11.89 -6.20
CA TRP A 478 27.03 -10.53 -6.36
C TRP A 478 26.49 -9.89 -7.64
N SER A 479 26.55 -8.57 -7.72
CA SER A 479 26.21 -7.77 -8.90
C SER A 479 27.20 -6.60 -9.02
N VAL A 480 27.76 -6.39 -10.21
CA VAL A 480 28.67 -5.26 -10.50
C VAL A 480 27.85 -4.05 -10.91
N PHE A 481 28.07 -2.92 -10.25
CA PHE A 481 27.46 -1.63 -10.62
C PHE A 481 28.43 -0.74 -11.41
N SER A 482 29.73 -0.84 -11.11
CA SER A 482 30.80 -0.17 -11.84
C SER A 482 32.14 -0.87 -11.57
N GLU A 483 33.20 -0.45 -12.26
CA GLU A 483 34.56 -0.97 -12.05
C GLU A 483 34.98 -1.02 -10.58
N ASN A 484 34.53 -0.04 -9.79
CA ASN A 484 34.90 0.12 -8.38
C ASN A 484 33.71 -0.06 -7.42
N LEU A 485 32.60 -0.67 -7.83
CA LEU A 485 31.44 -0.88 -6.96
C LEU A 485 30.74 -2.22 -7.24
N VAL A 486 30.69 -3.05 -6.20
CA VAL A 486 30.01 -4.35 -6.20
C VAL A 486 28.99 -4.41 -5.07
N ALA A 487 27.78 -4.89 -5.38
CA ALA A 487 26.86 -5.36 -4.35
C ALA A 487 27.05 -6.85 -4.10
N ILE A 488 27.14 -7.22 -2.83
CA ILE A 488 27.25 -8.59 -2.36
C ILE A 488 26.00 -8.92 -1.55
N GLU A 489 25.30 -9.96 -1.95
CA GLU A 489 24.12 -10.48 -1.27
C GLU A 489 24.52 -11.64 -0.36
N LEU A 490 24.10 -11.54 0.91
CA LEU A 490 24.34 -12.54 1.94
C LEU A 490 23.01 -13.11 2.43
N ARG A 491 22.98 -14.42 2.70
CA ARG A 491 21.87 -15.07 3.40
C ARG A 491 21.91 -14.73 4.87
N LYS A 492 20.75 -14.50 5.47
CA LYS A 492 20.64 -14.27 6.92
C LYS A 492 20.89 -15.58 7.67
N LEU A 493 21.91 -15.57 8.53
CA LEU A 493 22.19 -16.68 9.45
C LEU A 493 21.26 -16.69 10.67
N GLN A 494 20.73 -15.51 11.02
CA GLN A 494 19.82 -15.33 12.14
C GLN A 494 18.65 -14.45 11.68
N VAL A 495 17.43 -14.85 12.07
CA VAL A 495 16.21 -14.11 11.79
C VAL A 495 15.53 -13.80 13.13
N LYS A 496 15.30 -12.52 13.39
CA LYS A 496 14.58 -12.06 14.58
C LYS A 496 13.09 -11.90 14.24
N PHE A 497 12.24 -12.76 14.80
CA PHE A 497 10.78 -12.63 14.69
C PHE A 497 10.30 -11.53 15.62
N ASN A 498 10.10 -10.32 15.08
CA ASN A 498 9.68 -9.14 15.82
C ASN A 498 8.36 -8.54 15.30
N LYS A 499 7.56 -9.36 14.60
CA LYS A 499 6.28 -8.97 14.00
C LYS A 499 5.15 -9.76 14.65
N PRO A 500 4.06 -9.10 15.10
CA PRO A 500 2.96 -9.79 15.73
C PRO A 500 1.99 -10.34 14.65
N ILE A 501 2.42 -11.42 13.99
CA ILE A 501 1.75 -12.02 12.81
C ILE A 501 0.35 -12.60 13.10
N TYR A 502 -0.01 -12.74 14.37
CA TYR A 502 -1.28 -13.31 14.83
C TYR A 502 -2.42 -12.27 14.97
N VAL A 503 -2.11 -10.98 14.76
CA VAL A 503 -2.96 -9.86 15.20
C VAL A 503 -4.10 -9.53 14.22
N VAL A 504 -3.83 -9.51 12.90
CA VAL A 504 -4.83 -9.24 11.85
C VAL A 504 -4.62 -10.18 10.66
N GLY A 505 -5.68 -10.58 9.96
CA GLY A 505 -5.56 -11.37 8.72
C GLY A 505 -5.23 -12.86 8.89
N PHE A 506 -4.95 -13.31 10.13
CA PHE A 506 -4.70 -14.70 10.41
C PHE A 506 -6.02 -15.49 10.52
N CYS A 507 -6.11 -16.59 9.78
CA CYS A 507 -7.30 -17.43 9.64
C CYS A 507 -8.57 -16.69 9.22
N GLU A 508 -8.49 -15.58 8.48
CA GLU A 508 -9.70 -14.92 7.95
C GLU A 508 -10.40 -15.82 6.92
N ASP A 509 -11.61 -16.25 7.28
CA ASP A 509 -12.56 -16.95 6.41
C ASP A 509 -13.76 -16.04 6.15
N TYR A 510 -14.59 -16.38 5.17
CA TYR A 510 -15.67 -15.51 4.69
C TYR A 510 -16.77 -15.25 5.73
N LYS A 511 -16.67 -14.14 6.48
CA LYS A 511 -17.65 -13.79 7.52
C LYS A 511 -19.00 -13.29 6.99
N ARG A 512 -19.06 -12.78 5.75
CA ARG A 512 -20.26 -12.20 5.12
C ARG A 512 -20.17 -12.29 3.59
N VAL A 513 -21.23 -12.76 2.94
CA VAL A 513 -21.42 -12.61 1.50
C VAL A 513 -21.98 -11.21 1.25
N VAL A 514 -21.26 -10.41 0.44
CA VAL A 514 -21.74 -9.09 0.01
C VAL A 514 -22.35 -9.25 -1.38
N ILE A 515 -23.66 -9.03 -1.47
CA ILE A 515 -24.43 -9.05 -2.72
C ILE A 515 -24.64 -7.59 -3.16
N ASN A 516 -24.54 -7.34 -4.48
CA ASN A 516 -24.48 -6.04 -5.19
C ASN A 516 -23.05 -5.57 -5.52
N ALA A 517 -22.40 -6.30 -6.42
CA ALA A 517 -21.28 -5.78 -7.20
C ALA A 517 -21.80 -5.05 -8.46
N ARG A 518 -21.19 -3.92 -8.80
CA ARG A 518 -21.34 -3.27 -10.11
C ARG A 518 -20.45 -4.03 -11.10
N HIS A 519 -21.02 -4.49 -12.20
CA HIS A 519 -20.29 -5.20 -13.26
C HIS A 519 -19.97 -4.23 -14.39
N GLU A 520 -18.75 -4.32 -14.92
CA GLU A 520 -18.30 -3.60 -16.12
C GLU A 520 -17.99 -4.63 -17.21
N LEU A 521 -18.49 -4.40 -18.43
CA LEU A 521 -18.08 -5.17 -19.60
C LEU A 521 -16.80 -4.54 -20.15
N ILE A 522 -15.67 -5.24 -19.97
CA ILE A 522 -14.38 -4.84 -20.56
C ILE A 522 -14.17 -5.70 -21.80
N LEU A 523 -14.13 -5.05 -22.96
CA LEU A 523 -13.85 -5.72 -24.24
C LEU A 523 -12.40 -5.47 -24.61
N ILE A 524 -11.64 -6.55 -24.76
CA ILE A 524 -10.21 -6.51 -25.07
C ILE A 524 -10.04 -7.02 -26.50
N ARG A 525 -9.53 -6.17 -27.40
CA ARG A 525 -9.19 -6.56 -28.77
C ARG A 525 -8.04 -7.58 -28.73
N SER A 526 -8.12 -8.63 -29.56
CA SER A 526 -6.99 -9.54 -29.78
C SER A 526 -5.78 -8.76 -30.32
N CYS A 527 -4.56 -9.15 -29.95
CA CYS A 527 -3.34 -8.53 -30.47
C CYS A 527 -3.01 -8.92 -31.93
N ASN A 528 -3.87 -9.71 -32.57
CA ASN A 528 -3.74 -10.12 -33.97
C ASN A 528 -5.07 -9.96 -34.72
N ASP A 529 -4.95 -9.77 -36.03
CA ASP A 529 -6.07 -9.50 -36.95
C ASP A 529 -6.56 -10.74 -37.69
N ASN A 530 -6.25 -11.94 -37.16
CA ASN A 530 -6.54 -13.22 -37.82
C ASN A 530 -8.04 -13.46 -38.08
N ASN A 531 -8.92 -12.79 -37.33
CA ASN A 531 -10.37 -12.87 -37.47
C ASN A 531 -11.00 -11.54 -37.95
N SER A 532 -10.21 -10.64 -38.53
CA SER A 532 -10.68 -9.39 -39.12
C SER A 532 -11.09 -9.60 -40.59
N LEU A 533 -12.10 -8.86 -41.06
CA LEU A 533 -12.40 -8.73 -42.48
C LEU A 533 -11.70 -7.46 -42.98
N LEU A 534 -10.76 -7.62 -43.91
CA LEU A 534 -10.08 -6.50 -44.57
C LEU A 534 -10.86 -6.13 -45.83
N GLY A 535 -11.45 -4.94 -45.85
CA GLY A 535 -12.10 -4.39 -47.04
C GLY A 535 -11.06 -3.79 -48.00
N ASP A 536 -11.31 -3.90 -49.31
CA ASP A 536 -10.55 -3.13 -50.29
C ASP A 536 -10.91 -1.64 -50.14
N SER A 537 -9.90 -0.78 -50.00
CA SER A 537 -10.05 0.68 -49.89
C SER A 537 -10.81 1.30 -51.08
N ALA A 538 -10.86 0.61 -52.22
CA ALA A 538 -11.64 1.05 -53.38
C ALA A 538 -13.17 0.86 -53.25
N LEU A 539 -13.65 0.05 -52.29
CA LEU A 539 -15.06 -0.33 -52.16
C LEU A 539 -15.83 0.43 -51.06
N GLU A 540 -15.17 1.29 -50.27
CA GLU A 540 -15.74 1.99 -49.10
C GLU A 540 -16.85 1.19 -48.37
N PRO A 541 -16.57 -0.03 -47.88
CA PRO A 541 -17.62 -0.85 -47.32
C PRO A 541 -18.17 -0.20 -46.04
N LYS A 542 -19.37 0.39 -46.15
CA LYS A 542 -20.12 0.90 -45.00
C LYS A 542 -20.81 -0.26 -44.30
N ILE A 543 -20.38 -0.54 -43.08
CA ILE A 543 -21.08 -1.46 -42.18
C ILE A 543 -22.07 -0.63 -41.37
N GLU A 544 -23.36 -0.77 -41.69
CA GLU A 544 -24.43 -0.12 -40.94
C GLU A 544 -24.89 -1.04 -39.80
N LEU A 545 -24.52 -0.69 -38.57
CA LEU A 545 -24.96 -1.40 -37.35
C LEU A 545 -26.38 -0.98 -37.00
N LEU A 546 -27.35 -1.64 -37.64
CA LEU A 546 -28.78 -1.32 -37.46
C LEU A 546 -29.31 -1.67 -36.06
N LYS A 547 -28.75 -2.70 -35.41
CA LYS A 547 -29.26 -3.19 -34.12
C LYS A 547 -28.21 -4.02 -33.36
N ILE A 548 -28.07 -3.77 -32.07
CA ILE A 548 -27.34 -4.65 -31.14
C ILE A 548 -28.37 -5.26 -30.20
N GLN A 549 -28.58 -6.57 -30.30
CA GLN A 549 -29.50 -7.32 -29.45
C GLN A 549 -28.72 -8.20 -28.49
N TRP A 550 -29.07 -8.11 -27.21
CA TRP A 550 -28.57 -9.02 -26.19
C TRP A 550 -29.75 -9.77 -25.59
N ARG A 551 -29.74 -11.10 -25.72
CA ARG A 551 -30.76 -11.96 -25.12
C ARG A 551 -30.27 -12.41 -23.75
N MET A 552 -30.98 -11.98 -22.71
CA MET A 552 -30.70 -12.38 -21.33
C MET A 552 -32.00 -12.86 -20.68
N PRO A 553 -32.07 -14.10 -20.15
CA PRO A 553 -33.29 -14.59 -19.51
C PRO A 553 -33.56 -13.83 -18.21
N HIS A 554 -34.81 -13.45 -17.98
CA HIS A 554 -35.27 -12.74 -16.79
C HIS A 554 -36.49 -13.45 -16.21
N VAL A 555 -36.54 -13.67 -14.88
CA VAL A 555 -37.66 -14.33 -14.21
C VAL A 555 -38.49 -13.28 -13.46
N LEU A 556 -39.77 -13.15 -13.83
CA LEU A 556 -40.75 -12.32 -13.13
C LEU A 556 -41.85 -13.20 -12.56
N LEU A 557 -42.09 -13.06 -11.26
CA LEU A 557 -43.23 -13.68 -10.59
C LEU A 557 -44.48 -12.85 -10.87
N ASN A 558 -45.60 -13.48 -11.20
CA ASN A 558 -46.88 -12.78 -11.21
C ASN A 558 -47.26 -12.37 -9.76
N GLU A 559 -48.09 -11.33 -9.61
CA GLU A 559 -48.35 -10.75 -8.29
C GLU A 559 -49.04 -11.72 -7.31
N VAL A 560 -49.80 -12.69 -7.81
CA VAL A 560 -50.41 -13.76 -6.98
C VAL A 560 -49.33 -14.72 -6.45
N ASN A 561 -48.36 -15.10 -7.29
CA ASN A 561 -47.24 -15.96 -6.94
C ASN A 561 -46.22 -15.24 -6.07
N LYS A 562 -46.06 -13.92 -6.23
CA LYS A 562 -45.20 -13.08 -5.40
C LYS A 562 -45.74 -12.97 -3.97
N LEU A 563 -47.05 -12.78 -3.80
CA LEU A 563 -47.71 -12.81 -2.49
C LEU A 563 -47.70 -14.21 -1.85
N SER A 564 -47.90 -15.26 -2.65
CA SER A 564 -47.79 -16.65 -2.19
C SER A 564 -46.37 -17.00 -1.74
N MET A 565 -45.35 -16.53 -2.48
CA MET A 565 -43.94 -16.76 -2.16
C MET A 565 -43.49 -15.98 -0.91
N LEU A 566 -44.00 -14.76 -0.69
CA LEU A 566 -43.74 -14.01 0.55
C LEU A 566 -44.33 -14.72 1.78
N ARG A 567 -45.54 -15.29 1.68
CA ARG A 567 -46.16 -16.09 2.76
C ARG A 567 -45.48 -17.45 2.97
N ALA A 568 -44.95 -18.05 1.91
CA ALA A 568 -44.19 -19.31 2.00
C ALA A 568 -42.80 -19.10 2.65
N LEU A 569 -42.16 -17.96 2.41
CA LEU A 569 -40.90 -17.55 3.05
C LEU A 569 -41.08 -17.27 4.55
N GLU A 570 -42.23 -16.72 4.95
CA GLU A 570 -42.60 -16.54 6.37
C GLU A 570 -42.90 -17.86 7.09
N SER A 571 -43.12 -18.97 6.37
CA SER A 571 -43.46 -20.28 6.94
C SER A 571 -42.35 -21.35 6.78
N GLU A 572 -41.15 -20.95 6.39
CA GLU A 572 -39.92 -21.78 6.29
C GLU A 572 -40.06 -23.11 5.50
N ARG A 573 -41.00 -23.22 4.56
CA ARG A 573 -41.09 -24.38 3.65
C ARG A 573 -40.41 -24.12 2.31
N TYR A 574 -39.66 -25.11 1.82
CA TYR A 574 -39.01 -25.06 0.51
C TYR A 574 -40.03 -25.15 -0.64
N LEU A 575 -39.85 -24.30 -1.65
CA LEU A 575 -40.63 -24.28 -2.89
C LEU A 575 -39.76 -24.74 -4.06
N SER A 576 -40.21 -25.75 -4.81
CA SER A 576 -39.63 -26.15 -6.09
C SER A 576 -40.33 -25.39 -7.22
N MET A 577 -39.56 -24.78 -8.12
CA MET A 577 -40.07 -24.00 -9.25
C MET A 577 -39.48 -24.51 -10.57
N THR A 578 -40.34 -24.71 -11.57
CA THR A 578 -39.96 -24.99 -12.97
C THR A 578 -40.29 -23.79 -13.85
N PHE A 579 -39.32 -23.31 -14.64
CA PHE A 579 -39.38 -22.06 -15.41
C PHE A 579 -40.17 -22.17 -16.73
N ARG A 580 -40.84 -21.08 -17.15
CA ARG A 580 -41.11 -20.72 -18.57
C ARG A 580 -41.48 -19.23 -18.73
N SER A 581 -40.53 -18.38 -19.13
CA SER A 581 -40.67 -17.37 -20.22
C SER A 581 -39.33 -16.61 -20.42
N TRP A 582 -39.18 -15.97 -21.59
CA TRP A 582 -38.03 -15.12 -21.96
C TRP A 582 -38.55 -13.73 -22.33
N ASP A 583 -37.89 -12.67 -21.87
CA ASP A 583 -38.15 -11.30 -22.34
C ASP A 583 -36.94 -10.73 -23.09
N LEU A 584 -37.25 -10.04 -24.18
CA LEU A 584 -36.30 -9.39 -25.08
C LEU A 584 -36.25 -7.90 -24.75
N TYR A 585 -35.09 -7.39 -24.36
CA TYR A 585 -34.89 -5.94 -24.25
C TYR A 585 -34.26 -5.40 -25.54
N GLU A 586 -35.04 -4.64 -26.30
CA GLU A 586 -34.60 -3.95 -27.51
C GLU A 586 -34.41 -2.46 -27.24
N PHE A 587 -33.24 -1.92 -27.60
CA PHE A 587 -33.07 -0.48 -27.73
C PHE A 587 -33.53 -0.07 -29.14
N PRO A 588 -34.51 0.85 -29.28
CA PRO A 588 -35.03 1.22 -30.59
C PRO A 588 -34.09 2.12 -31.40
N LEU A 589 -33.07 2.76 -30.79
CA LEU A 589 -32.07 3.55 -31.52
C LEU A 589 -30.73 3.59 -30.76
N VAL A 590 -29.61 3.42 -31.47
CA VAL A 590 -28.25 3.61 -30.96
C VAL A 590 -27.95 5.11 -30.97
N GLN A 591 -27.74 5.73 -29.81
CA GLN A 591 -27.37 7.14 -29.74
C GLN A 591 -25.90 7.34 -30.13
N SER A 592 -25.60 8.41 -30.87
CA SER A 592 -24.27 8.78 -31.40
C SER A 592 -23.31 9.34 -30.34
N THR A 593 -23.18 8.65 -29.20
CA THR A 593 -22.24 9.01 -28.13
C THR A 593 -21.15 7.95 -28.00
N THR A 594 -19.93 8.38 -27.65
CA THR A 594 -18.75 7.50 -27.50
C THR A 594 -18.72 6.72 -26.19
N LYS A 595 -19.70 6.93 -25.29
CA LYS A 595 -19.79 6.27 -23.99
C LYS A 595 -21.23 5.96 -23.61
N HIS A 596 -21.49 4.68 -23.35
CA HIS A 596 -22.77 4.17 -22.84
C HIS A 596 -22.57 3.52 -21.47
N SER A 597 -23.50 3.72 -20.55
CA SER A 597 -23.48 3.10 -19.22
C SER A 597 -24.73 2.27 -19.02
N TRP A 598 -24.55 1.00 -18.65
CA TRP A 598 -25.62 0.02 -18.47
C TRP A 598 -25.68 -0.44 -17.00
N THR A 599 -26.86 -0.90 -16.56
CA THR A 599 -27.01 -1.57 -15.27
C THR A 599 -27.50 -2.99 -15.51
N VAL A 600 -26.68 -4.00 -15.22
CA VAL A 600 -27.00 -5.42 -15.49
C VAL A 600 -26.70 -6.27 -14.25
N LYS A 601 -27.57 -7.24 -13.97
CA LYS A 601 -27.46 -8.24 -12.88
C LYS A 601 -27.13 -9.62 -13.46
N ALA A 602 -26.38 -10.45 -12.72
CA ALA A 602 -25.84 -11.72 -13.21
C ALA A 602 -26.41 -12.97 -12.48
N ALA A 603 -26.41 -14.12 -13.18
CA ALA A 603 -26.50 -15.47 -12.62
C ALA A 603 -25.60 -16.44 -13.43
N THR A 604 -25.21 -17.54 -12.80
CA THR A 604 -24.02 -18.36 -13.08
C THR A 604 -24.27 -19.55 -14.03
N GLN A 605 -23.90 -19.34 -15.31
CA GLN A 605 -23.66 -20.32 -16.42
C GLN A 605 -24.89 -21.13 -16.91
N LEU A 606 -25.17 -21.38 -18.20
CA LEU A 606 -24.35 -21.70 -19.38
C LEU A 606 -25.12 -21.29 -20.65
N GLU A 607 -24.70 -20.25 -21.38
CA GLU A 607 -24.77 -20.16 -22.85
C GLU A 607 -23.65 -19.21 -23.31
N LYS A 608 -22.65 -19.75 -24.00
CA LYS A 608 -21.49 -18.97 -24.49
C LYS A 608 -21.92 -18.12 -25.69
N PRO A 609 -21.87 -16.77 -25.64
CA PRO A 609 -21.83 -15.98 -26.86
C PRO A 609 -20.52 -16.32 -27.59
N ARG A 610 -20.62 -16.85 -28.81
CA ARG A 610 -19.45 -17.39 -29.51
C ARG A 610 -18.56 -16.31 -30.12
N TYR A 611 -19.11 -15.19 -30.57
CA TYR A 611 -18.35 -14.11 -31.21
C TYR A 611 -19.04 -12.75 -30.97
N VAL A 612 -18.25 -11.69 -30.90
CA VAL A 612 -18.70 -10.29 -30.98
C VAL A 612 -17.87 -9.62 -32.07
N ILE A 613 -18.52 -8.97 -33.03
CA ILE A 613 -17.87 -8.33 -34.18
C ILE A 613 -17.77 -6.82 -33.89
N PHE A 614 -16.57 -6.27 -34.02
CA PHE A 614 -16.31 -4.82 -33.99
C PHE A 614 -15.75 -4.39 -35.34
N ALA A 615 -16.27 -3.29 -35.88
CA ALA A 615 -15.68 -2.60 -37.01
C ALA A 615 -15.08 -1.30 -36.48
N LEU A 616 -13.78 -1.12 -36.68
CA LEU A 616 -13.07 0.12 -36.37
C LEU A 616 -12.57 0.69 -37.69
N GLN A 617 -12.92 1.94 -37.97
CA GLN A 617 -12.39 2.68 -39.10
C GLN A 617 -11.08 3.33 -38.64
N THR A 618 -9.96 2.93 -39.23
CA THR A 618 -8.72 3.71 -39.12
C THR A 618 -8.93 5.00 -39.91
N GLY A 619 -8.95 6.12 -39.20
CA GLY A 619 -8.71 7.44 -39.81
C GLY A 619 -7.23 7.62 -40.11
#